data_AF-A0A1H7SM25-F1
#
_entry.id   AF-A0A1H7SM25-F1
#
_cell.length_a   1.000
_cell.length_b   1.000
_cell.length_c   1.000
_cell.angle_alpha   90.00
_cell.angle_beta   90.00
_cell.angle_gamma   90.00
#
_symmetry.space_group_name_H-M   'P 1'
#
loop_
_entity.id
_entity.type
_entity.pdbx_description
1 polymer ?
#
loop_
_entity_poly.entity_id
_entity_poly.type
_entity_poly.pdbx_seq_one_letter_code
_entity_poly.pdbx_strand_id
1 'polypeptide(L)' 'MISDDHQLVIDQLQGVIDETQHTLERFESSGMDEQMRADYDTLLAILDDAVTQQREYTLAMLGG' A
#
# COMPACT_ATOMS: atom_id res chain seq x y z
N MET A 1 -11.19 21.64 -2.60
CA MET A 1 -11.83 20.87 -1.51
C MET A 1 -11.86 19.38 -1.83
N ILE A 2 -12.68 18.86 -2.76
CA ILE A 2 -12.65 17.41 -3.12
C ILE A 2 -11.26 16.95 -3.60
N SER A 3 -10.59 17.73 -4.45
CA SER A 3 -9.24 17.39 -4.90
C SER A 3 -8.19 17.42 -3.79
N ASP A 4 -8.35 18.28 -2.78
CA ASP A 4 -7.38 18.37 -1.66
C ASP A 4 -7.54 17.17 -0.71
N ASP A 5 -8.78 16.75 -0.47
CA ASP A 5 -9.10 15.57 0.35
C ASP A 5 -8.62 14.28 -0.35
N HIS A 6 -8.83 14.15 -1.67
CA HIS A 6 -8.33 13.01 -2.43
C HIS A 6 -6.80 12.98 -2.47
N GLN A 7 -6.14 14.13 -2.65
CA GLN A 7 -4.68 14.21 -2.63
C GLN A 7 -4.12 13.78 -1.27
N LEU A 8 -4.73 14.22 -0.17
CA LEU A 8 -4.32 13.79 1.17
C LEU A 8 -4.41 12.27 1.35
N VAL A 9 -5.49 11.66 0.87
CA VAL A 9 -5.66 10.20 0.95
C VAL A 9 -4.63 9.48 0.07
N ILE A 10 -4.35 9.99 -1.13
CA ILE A 10 -3.31 9.44 -2.02
C ILE A 10 -1.93 9.48 -1.35
N ASP A 11 -1.58 10.58 -0.70
CA ASP A 11 -0.29 10.74 -0.01
C ASP A 11 -0.18 9.78 1.19
N GLN A 12 -1.26 9.58 1.94
CA GLN A 12 -1.29 8.60 3.04
C GLN A 12 -1.15 7.16 2.54
N LEU A 13 -1.85 6.82 1.46
CA LEU A 13 -1.75 5.50 0.83
C LEU A 13 -0.34 5.25 0.29
N GLN A 14 0.32 6.28 -0.25
CA GLN A 14 1.72 6.16 -0.67
C GLN A 14 2.64 5.80 0.51
N GLY A 15 2.44 6.43 1.68
CA GLY A 15 3.19 6.08 2.89
C GLY A 15 3.01 4.62 3.31
N VAL A 16 1.77 4.11 3.29
CA VAL A 16 1.48 2.70 3.60
C VAL A 16 2.14 1.75 2.60
N ILE A 17 2.11 2.09 1.31
CA ILE A 17 2.76 1.31 0.24
C ILE A 17 4.27 1.23 0.50
N ASP A 18 4.91 2.37 0.73
CA ASP A 18 6.37 2.44 0.95
C ASP A 18 6.79 1.65 2.19
N GLU A 19 6.06 1.79 3.30
CA GLU A 19 6.33 1.05 4.55
C GLU A 19 6.13 -0.46 4.40
N THR A 20 5.09 -0.87 3.66
CA THR A 20 4.78 -2.29 3.44
C THR A 20 5.83 -2.94 2.54
N GLN A 21 6.25 -2.26 1.47
CA GLN A 21 7.32 -2.72 0.59
C GLN A 21 8.64 -2.88 1.34
N HIS A 22 9.04 -1.88 2.14
CA HIS A 22 10.26 -1.99 2.95
C HIS A 22 10.18 -3.15 3.96
N THR A 23 9.00 -3.42 4.50
CA THR A 23 8.79 -4.57 5.41
C THR A 23 8.91 -5.90 4.68
N LEU A 24 8.32 -6.03 3.48
CA LEU A 24 8.43 -7.22 2.63
C LEU A 24 9.90 -7.51 2.28
N GLU A 25 10.66 -6.49 1.85
CA GLU A 25 12.10 -6.64 1.57
C GLU A 25 12.89 -7.15 2.79
N ARG A 26 12.53 -6.68 3.99
CA ARG A 26 13.13 -7.17 5.24
C ARG A 26 12.75 -8.62 5.53
N PHE A 27 11.51 -9.02 5.25
CA PHE A 27 11.06 -10.40 5.41
C PHE A 27 11.86 -11.34 4.49
N GLU A 28 11.94 -10.99 3.20
CA GLU A 28 12.66 -11.76 2.18
C GLU A 28 14.17 -11.85 2.49
N SER A 29 14.79 -10.73 2.84
CA SER A 29 16.23 -10.71 3.16
C SER A 29 16.61 -11.47 4.43
N SER A 30 15.65 -11.72 5.33
CA SER A 30 15.86 -12.49 6.56
C SER A 30 15.34 -13.94 6.48
N GLY A 31 14.72 -14.33 5.36
CA GLY A 31 14.05 -15.63 5.21
C GLY A 31 12.81 -15.79 6.10
N MET A 32 12.24 -14.67 6.57
CA MET A 32 11.02 -14.65 7.38
C MET A 32 9.76 -14.83 6.52
N ASP A 33 9.83 -14.54 5.22
CA ASP A 33 8.78 -14.83 4.25
C ASP A 33 8.39 -16.32 4.23
N GLU A 34 9.37 -17.23 4.32
CA GLU A 34 9.12 -18.67 4.38
C GLU A 34 8.67 -19.14 5.78
N GLN A 35 9.25 -18.55 6.83
CA GLN A 35 8.98 -18.95 8.24
C GLN A 35 7.65 -18.40 8.77
N MET A 36 7.26 -17.23 8.29
CA MET A 36 6.08 -16.47 8.71
C MET A 36 5.18 -16.19 7.52
N ARG A 37 4.91 -17.23 6.73
CA ARG A 37 4.16 -17.13 5.47
C ARG A 37 2.80 -16.42 5.60
N ALA A 38 2.07 -16.68 6.69
CA ALA A 38 0.77 -16.04 6.91
C ALA A 38 0.89 -14.52 7.13
N ASP A 39 1.94 -14.07 7.84
CA ASP A 39 2.20 -12.64 8.03
C ASP A 39 2.69 -12.00 6.73
N TYR A 40 3.52 -12.70 5.97
CA TYR A 40 3.96 -12.27 4.64
C TYR A 40 2.79 -12.13 3.66
N ASP A 41 1.89 -13.12 3.60
CA ASP A 41 0.68 -13.07 2.78
C ASP A 41 -0.24 -11.91 3.20
N THR A 42 -0.29 -11.59 4.50
CA THR A 42 -1.04 -10.43 5.02
C THR A 42 -0.44 -9.10 4.54
N LEU A 43 0.90 -8.98 4.56
CA LEU A 43 1.59 -7.79 4.03
C LEU A 43 1.35 -7.63 2.52
N LEU A 44 1.33 -8.72 1.76
CA LEU A 44 1.00 -8.68 0.32
C LEU A 44 -0.44 -8.21 0.09
N ALA A 45 -1.40 -8.70 0.88
CA ALA A 45 -2.80 -8.26 0.77
C ALA A 45 -2.95 -6.76 1.10
N ILE A 46 -2.27 -6.27 2.14
CA ILE A 46 -2.27 -4.84 2.50
C ILE A 46 -1.69 -4.00 1.36
N LEU A 47 -0.59 -4.45 0.73
CA LEU A 47 0.01 -3.75 -0.39
C LEU A 47 -0.93 -3.67 -1.60
N ASP A 48 -1.58 -4.78 -1.96
CA ASP A 48 -2.54 -4.83 -3.07
C ASP A 48 -3.75 -3.91 -2.83
N ASP A 49 -4.31 -3.94 -1.62
CA ASP A 49 -5.43 -3.09 -1.22
C ASP A 49 -5.05 -1.60 -1.27
N ALA A 50 -3.85 -1.24 -0.79
CA ALA A 50 -3.39 0.15 -0.78
C ALA A 50 -3.16 0.70 -2.19
N VAL A 51 -2.54 -0.10 -3.07
CA VAL A 51 -2.34 0.26 -4.50
C VAL A 51 -3.68 0.41 -5.21
N THR A 52 -4.62 -0.51 -4.95
CA THR A 52 -5.97 -0.46 -5.53
C THR A 52 -6.70 0.83 -5.12
N GLN A 53 -6.72 1.14 -3.83
CA GLN A 53 -7.34 2.35 -3.31
C GLN A 53 -6.68 3.61 -3.86
N GLN A 54 -5.35 3.66 -3.94
CA GLN A 54 -4.64 4.84 -4.43
C GLN A 54 -5.02 5.13 -5.89
N ARG A 55 -5.13 4.08 -6.71
CA ARG A 55 -5.61 4.18 -8.09
C ARG A 55 -7.05 4.70 -8.16
N GLU A 56 -7.95 4.21 -7.31
CA GLU A 56 -9.34 4.66 -7.25
C GLU A 56 -9.46 6.14 -6.91
N TYR A 57 -8.76 6.60 -5.86
CA TYR A 57 -8.74 8.02 -5.49
C TYR A 57 -8.13 8.90 -6.58
N THR A 58 -7.06 8.43 -7.25
CA THR A 58 -6.47 9.13 -8.39
C THR A 58 -7.45 9.29 -9.54
N LEU A 59 -8.17 8.21 -9.90
CA LEU A 59 -9.19 8.26 -10.95
C LEU A 59 -10.35 9.17 -10.57
N ALA A 60 -10.81 9.11 -9.32
CA ALA A 60 -11.86 9.97 -8.82
C ALA A 60 -11.46 11.45 -8.83
N MET A 61 -10.18 11.77 -8.57
CA MET A 61 -9.65 13.13 -8.67
C MET A 61 -9.59 13.64 -10.12
N LEU A 62 -9.31 12.76 -11.09
CA LEU A 62 -9.21 13.12 -12.52
C LEU A 62 -10.57 13.20 -13.23
N GLY A 63 -11.58 12.48 -12.73
CA GLY A 63 -12.94 12.46 -13.28
C GLY A 63 -13.93 13.41 -12.61
N GLY A 64 -13.51 14.10 -11.53
CA GLY A 64 -14.30 15.03 -10.73
C GLY A 64 -14.19 16.48 -11.17
#